data_AF-A0AAN8JCE5-F1
#
_entry.id   AF-A0AAN8JCE5-F1
#
_cell.length_a   1.000
_cell.length_b   1.000
_cell.length_c   1.000
_cell.angle_alpha   90.00
_cell.angle_beta   90.00
_cell.angle_gamma   90.00
#
_symmetry.space_group_name_H-M   'P 1'
#
loop_
_entity.id
_entity.type
_entity.pdbx_description
1 polymer ?
#
loop_
_entity_poly.entity_id
_entity_poly.type
_entity_poly.pdbx_seq_one_letter_code
_entity_poly.pdbx_strand_id
1 'polypeptide(L)'
;MRVQCCICSYLLENKESVNIAATPCGHTFHEACLMPWIDRSGTCPSCRKECTRPDVIPKLYFDDGEVDANGEDNETNQLIKEISDLKMKLQQTKLVLNNQMSIVNKKLANQASMLKKKVQNRESLLLDKIRELRSKICNIEGEKIELNNCKTGLIMEKEDLEKLLAEEKNKNMILRKQVSTVADCSKKMICDLKAKMLPQEQAFNIQKNAYNQVLKDRKKLSELTSSLQNRLKEIHRERYRLELHLEYEKKMTAQLKKEISKLKEEPDNLSSKVAAYKVQFKKREVALIHKMRTADSEIAKLRRSLETKNEEVDELKTQLLNSEEKLKIKSDQTVKLMRIVKQGREIFGNLQTGTSQTSDNNQSFKRKRREI
;
A
#
# COMPACT_ATOMS: atom_id res chain seq x y z
N MET A 1 -108.57 -130.65 -32.85
CA MET A 1 -109.31 -130.24 -31.64
C MET A 1 -108.34 -130.30 -30.47
N ARG A 2 -108.21 -129.26 -29.63
CA ARG A 2 -107.27 -129.26 -28.49
C ARG A 2 -108.05 -129.57 -27.21
N VAL A 3 -107.85 -130.75 -26.63
CA VAL A 3 -108.53 -131.16 -25.39
C VAL A 3 -107.70 -130.71 -24.18
N GLN A 4 -108.35 -130.10 -23.18
CA GLN A 4 -107.70 -129.56 -21.97
C GLN A 4 -108.29 -130.17 -20.71
N CYS A 5 -107.45 -130.36 -19.69
CA CYS A 5 -107.89 -130.77 -18.35
C CYS A 5 -108.58 -129.59 -17.65
N CYS A 6 -109.87 -129.69 -17.31
CA CYS A 6 -110.58 -128.57 -16.69
C CYS A 6 -110.15 -128.28 -15.23
N ILE A 7 -109.34 -129.16 -14.62
CA ILE A 7 -108.83 -128.97 -13.25
C ILE A 7 -107.63 -128.00 -13.26
N CYS A 8 -106.70 -128.16 -14.20
CA CYS A 8 -105.47 -127.35 -14.27
C CYS A 8 -105.43 -126.39 -15.48
N SER A 9 -106.37 -126.52 -16.41
CA SER A 9 -106.45 -125.78 -17.69
C SER A 9 -105.28 -126.02 -18.67
N TYR A 10 -104.47 -127.05 -18.45
CA TYR A 10 -103.40 -127.45 -19.39
C TYR A 10 -103.90 -128.48 -20.42
N LEU A 11 -103.19 -128.58 -21.55
CA LEU A 11 -103.48 -129.53 -22.63
C LEU A 11 -103.29 -130.97 -22.17
N LEU A 12 -104.20 -131.85 -22.61
CA LEU A 12 -104.04 -133.30 -22.51
C LEU A 12 -103.14 -133.75 -23.68
N GLU A 13 -101.83 -133.83 -23.44
CA GLU A 13 -100.85 -134.27 -24.43
C GLU A 13 -100.49 -135.74 -24.18
N ASN A 14 -100.46 -136.55 -25.24
CA ASN A 14 -99.98 -137.93 -25.19
C ASN A 14 -98.44 -137.95 -25.08
N LYS A 15 -97.92 -137.66 -23.88
CA LYS A 15 -96.48 -137.69 -23.57
C LYS A 15 -96.22 -138.75 -22.51
N GLU A 16 -95.10 -139.46 -22.62
CA GLU A 16 -94.70 -140.51 -21.65
C GLU A 16 -94.73 -140.05 -20.18
N SER A 17 -94.46 -138.76 -19.94
CA SER A 17 -94.40 -138.17 -18.60
C SER A 17 -95.74 -137.75 -18.00
N VAL A 18 -96.86 -137.86 -18.74
CA VAL A 18 -98.18 -137.37 -18.29
C VAL A 18 -99.27 -138.38 -18.62
N ASN A 19 -99.81 -139.04 -17.60
CA ASN A 19 -100.93 -139.97 -17.76
C ASN A 19 -102.26 -139.22 -17.88
N ILE A 20 -103.10 -139.66 -18.82
CA ILE A 20 -104.48 -139.17 -19.01
C ILE A 20 -105.44 -140.21 -18.41
N ALA A 21 -106.25 -139.80 -17.45
CA ALA A 21 -107.25 -140.63 -16.79
C ALA A 21 -108.67 -140.27 -17.25
N ALA A 22 -109.60 -141.24 -17.18
CA ALA A 22 -111.01 -141.02 -17.50
C ALA A 22 -111.92 -141.48 -16.36
N THR A 23 -112.98 -140.70 -16.11
CA THR A 23 -114.07 -141.10 -15.20
C THR A 23 -115.08 -142.00 -15.92
N PRO A 24 -115.93 -142.77 -15.20
CA PRO A 24 -116.99 -143.61 -15.79
C PRO A 24 -117.99 -142.88 -16.70
N CYS A 25 -118.08 -141.55 -16.59
CA CYS A 25 -118.92 -140.73 -17.46
C CYS A 25 -118.23 -140.33 -18.76
N GLY A 26 -116.96 -140.70 -18.98
CA GLY A 26 -116.20 -140.46 -20.20
C GLY A 26 -115.39 -139.15 -20.24
N HIS A 27 -115.40 -138.34 -19.19
CA HIS A 27 -114.57 -137.12 -19.13
C HIS A 27 -113.11 -137.45 -18.81
N THR A 28 -112.18 -136.80 -19.50
CA THR A 28 -110.73 -137.05 -19.40
C THR A 28 -109.99 -135.91 -18.72
N PHE A 29 -109.00 -136.25 -17.89
CA PHE A 29 -108.18 -135.32 -17.11
C PHE A 29 -106.75 -135.85 -17.01
N HIS A 30 -105.78 -135.04 -16.55
CA HIS A 30 -104.51 -135.62 -16.09
C HIS A 30 -104.76 -136.49 -14.85
N GLU A 31 -104.18 -137.68 -14.80
CA GLU A 31 -104.32 -138.60 -13.67
C GLU A 31 -103.98 -137.92 -12.33
N ALA A 32 -102.86 -137.18 -12.31
CA ALA A 32 -102.39 -136.42 -11.14
C ALA A 32 -103.38 -135.32 -10.69
N CYS A 33 -104.20 -134.80 -11.60
CA CYS A 33 -105.24 -133.82 -11.27
C CYS A 33 -106.53 -134.50 -10.78
N LEU A 34 -106.90 -135.63 -11.40
CA LEU A 34 -108.16 -136.32 -11.12
C LEU A 34 -108.12 -137.05 -9.78
N MET A 35 -107.05 -137.78 -9.46
CA MET A 35 -107.01 -138.63 -8.25
C MET A 35 -107.26 -137.84 -6.95
N PRO A 36 -106.61 -136.69 -6.70
CA PRO A 36 -106.89 -135.89 -5.51
C PRO A 36 -108.31 -135.31 -5.47
N TRP A 37 -108.93 -135.10 -6.64
CA TRP A 37 -110.30 -134.60 -6.71
C TRP A 37 -111.31 -135.67 -6.30
N ILE A 38 -111.11 -136.90 -6.79
CA ILE A 38 -111.94 -138.06 -6.46
C ILE A 38 -111.84 -138.38 -4.97
N ASP A 39 -110.65 -138.31 -4.39
CA ASP A 39 -110.44 -138.53 -2.95
C ASP A 39 -111.23 -137.58 -2.07
N ARG A 40 -111.39 -136.33 -2.53
CA ARG A 40 -112.07 -135.29 -1.75
C ARG A 40 -113.57 -135.23 -1.99
N SER A 41 -114.02 -135.49 -3.21
CA SER A 41 -115.39 -135.17 -3.63
C SER A 41 -116.22 -136.35 -4.11
N GLY A 42 -115.59 -137.49 -4.45
CA GLY A 42 -116.28 -138.67 -4.98
C GLY A 42 -117.09 -138.44 -6.26
N THR A 43 -116.83 -137.35 -7.00
CA THR A 43 -117.61 -136.97 -8.19
C THR A 43 -116.72 -136.49 -9.33
N CYS A 44 -117.19 -136.65 -10.57
CA CYS A 44 -116.48 -136.15 -11.75
C CYS A 44 -116.43 -134.60 -11.75
N PRO A 45 -115.25 -133.98 -11.94
CA PRO A 45 -115.11 -132.52 -11.98
C PRO A 45 -115.98 -131.82 -13.03
N SER A 46 -116.26 -132.48 -14.16
CA SER A 46 -116.98 -131.87 -15.29
C SER A 46 -118.50 -132.01 -15.19
N CYS A 47 -119.03 -133.17 -14.79
CA CYS A 47 -120.48 -133.43 -14.79
C CYS A 47 -121.07 -133.78 -13.42
N ARG A 48 -120.24 -133.85 -12.37
CA ARG A 48 -120.61 -134.18 -10.98
C ARG A 48 -121.26 -135.55 -10.76
N LYS A 49 -121.26 -136.43 -11.76
CA LYS A 49 -121.67 -137.84 -11.58
C LYS A 49 -120.75 -138.49 -10.55
N GLU A 50 -121.33 -139.25 -9.62
CA GLU A 50 -120.57 -139.99 -8.60
C GLU A 50 -119.63 -141.00 -9.27
N CYS A 51 -118.38 -141.01 -8.80
CA CYS A 51 -117.37 -141.97 -9.19
C CYS A 51 -116.34 -142.09 -8.07
N THR A 52 -116.08 -143.31 -7.64
CA THR A 52 -115.08 -143.62 -6.63
C THR A 52 -113.77 -144.04 -7.29
N ARG A 53 -112.65 -144.08 -6.53
CA ARG A 53 -111.33 -144.45 -7.06
C ARG A 53 -111.31 -145.73 -7.92
N PRO A 54 -111.98 -146.83 -7.53
CA PRO A 54 -112.02 -148.06 -8.32
C PRO A 54 -112.69 -147.91 -9.69
N ASP A 55 -113.59 -146.93 -9.83
CA ASP A 55 -114.35 -146.72 -11.07
C ASP A 55 -113.56 -145.87 -12.09
N VAL A 56 -112.47 -145.23 -11.68
CA VAL A 56 -111.65 -144.39 -12.55
C VAL A 56 -110.70 -145.27 -13.35
N ILE A 57 -110.58 -144.99 -14.66
CA ILE A 57 -109.55 -145.59 -15.52
C ILE A 57 -108.31 -144.68 -15.40
N PRO A 58 -107.25 -145.08 -14.67
CA PRO A 58 -106.16 -144.19 -14.29
C PRO A 58 -105.26 -143.77 -15.47
N LYS A 59 -105.20 -144.58 -16.52
CA LYS A 59 -104.40 -144.31 -17.70
C LYS A 59 -105.08 -144.82 -18.96
N LEU A 60 -105.28 -143.93 -19.91
CA LEU A 60 -105.68 -144.23 -21.28
C LEU A 60 -104.43 -144.43 -22.15
N TYR A 61 -104.45 -145.47 -22.98
CA TYR A 61 -103.46 -145.70 -24.02
C TYR A 61 -104.12 -145.38 -25.37
N PHE A 62 -103.47 -144.53 -26.16
CA PHE A 62 -103.88 -144.22 -27.52
C PHE A 62 -102.90 -144.89 -28.49
N ASP A 63 -103.39 -145.74 -29.38
CA ASP A 63 -102.60 -146.22 -30.52
C ASP A 63 -102.47 -145.07 -31.53
N ASP A 64 -101.41 -144.26 -31.42
CA ASP A 64 -101.01 -143.32 -32.46
C ASP A 64 -100.45 -144.12 -33.64
N GLY A 65 -101.21 -144.23 -34.73
CA GLY A 65 -100.69 -144.76 -35.99
C GLY A 65 -99.61 -143.83 -36.55
N GLU A 66 -98.41 -144.35 -36.80
CA GLU A 66 -97.36 -143.66 -37.55
C GLU A 66 -97.89 -143.31 -38.94
N VAL A 67 -98.08 -142.01 -39.21
CA VAL A 67 -98.40 -141.54 -40.57
C VAL A 67 -97.06 -141.44 -41.31
N ASP A 68 -96.79 -142.45 -42.14
CA ASP A 68 -95.67 -142.49 -43.06
C ASP A 68 -95.66 -141.23 -43.95
N ALA A 69 -94.62 -140.41 -43.77
CA ALA A 69 -94.34 -139.25 -44.61
C ALA A 69 -93.77 -139.70 -45.96
N ASN A 70 -94.66 -140.09 -46.88
CA ASN A 70 -94.36 -140.22 -48.30
C ASN A 70 -95.39 -139.42 -49.11
N GLY A 71 -95.11 -138.13 -49.27
CA GLY A 71 -95.81 -137.19 -50.15
C GLY A 71 -94.89 -136.01 -50.47
N GLU A 72 -94.27 -136.04 -51.65
CA GLU A 72 -93.36 -135.01 -52.17
C GLU A 72 -94.14 -133.80 -52.73
N ASP A 73 -93.94 -132.60 -52.16
CA ASP A 73 -94.39 -131.33 -52.76
C ASP A 73 -93.17 -130.48 -53.18
N ASN A 74 -93.02 -130.27 -54.50
CA ASN A 74 -91.87 -129.65 -55.18
C ASN A 74 -91.56 -128.19 -54.73
N GLU A 75 -92.58 -127.45 -54.29
CA GLU A 75 -92.43 -126.07 -53.78
C GLU A 75 -91.64 -125.99 -52.47
N THR A 76 -91.83 -126.99 -51.58
CA THR A 76 -91.14 -127.00 -50.28
C THR A 76 -89.64 -127.26 -50.47
N ASN A 77 -89.27 -128.15 -51.38
CA ASN A 77 -87.88 -128.45 -51.73
C ASN A 77 -87.19 -127.28 -52.44
N GLN A 78 -87.91 -126.51 -53.27
CA GLN A 78 -87.37 -125.31 -53.91
C GLN A 78 -87.05 -124.21 -52.89
N LEU A 79 -87.94 -123.95 -51.94
CA LEU A 79 -87.71 -122.99 -50.86
C LEU A 79 -86.56 -123.42 -49.93
N ILE A 80 -86.44 -124.72 -49.62
CA ILE A 80 -85.32 -125.25 -48.81
C ILE A 80 -83.96 -124.99 -49.48
N LYS A 81 -83.89 -125.13 -50.81
CA LYS A 81 -82.68 -124.83 -51.59
C LYS A 81 -82.35 -123.34 -51.56
N GLU A 82 -83.34 -122.46 -51.77
CA GLU A 82 -83.15 -121.00 -51.70
C GLU A 82 -82.71 -120.53 -50.31
N ILE A 83 -83.30 -121.09 -49.25
CA ILE A 83 -82.90 -120.82 -47.86
C ILE A 83 -81.45 -121.24 -47.62
N SER A 84 -81.04 -122.40 -48.14
CA SER A 84 -79.67 -122.90 -48.00
C SER A 84 -78.66 -122.01 -48.73
N ASP A 85 -78.99 -121.57 -49.96
CA ASP A 85 -78.16 -120.67 -50.76
C ASP A 85 -78.04 -119.28 -50.10
N LEU A 86 -79.14 -118.72 -49.58
CA LEU A 86 -79.13 -117.46 -48.85
C LEU A 86 -78.32 -117.56 -47.55
N LYS A 87 -78.42 -118.69 -46.84
CA LYS A 87 -77.62 -118.95 -45.63
C LYS A 87 -76.13 -119.04 -45.94
N MET A 88 -75.75 -119.70 -47.04
CA MET A 88 -74.36 -119.74 -47.50
C MET A 88 -73.85 -118.36 -47.91
N LYS A 89 -74.63 -117.59 -48.68
CA LYS A 89 -74.28 -116.21 -49.06
C LYS A 89 -74.10 -115.33 -47.82
N LEU A 90 -74.98 -115.43 -46.83
CA LEU A 90 -74.87 -114.72 -45.55
C LEU A 90 -73.60 -115.10 -44.79
N GLN A 91 -73.25 -116.39 -44.75
CA GLN A 91 -72.04 -116.85 -44.10
C GLN A 91 -70.78 -116.34 -44.81
N GLN A 92 -70.76 -116.34 -46.15
CA GLN A 92 -69.67 -115.80 -46.95
C GLN A 92 -69.51 -114.29 -46.75
N THR A 93 -70.60 -113.51 -46.80
CA THR A 93 -70.54 -112.06 -46.57
C THR A 93 -70.10 -111.73 -45.15
N LYS A 94 -70.53 -112.50 -44.13
CA LYS A 94 -70.06 -112.35 -42.75
C LYS A 94 -68.55 -112.59 -42.61
N LEU A 95 -68.01 -113.59 -43.30
CA LEU A 95 -66.56 -113.85 -43.31
C LEU A 95 -65.79 -112.70 -43.98
N VAL A 96 -66.26 -112.21 -45.13
CA VAL A 96 -65.66 -111.07 -45.82
C VAL A 96 -65.70 -109.82 -44.94
N LEU A 97 -66.84 -109.52 -44.32
CA LEU A 97 -67.00 -108.37 -43.42
C LEU A 97 -66.06 -108.49 -42.21
N ASN A 98 -65.96 -109.67 -41.58
CA ASN A 98 -65.03 -109.89 -40.47
C ASN A 98 -63.57 -109.67 -40.87
N ASN A 99 -63.17 -110.15 -42.04
CA ASN A 99 -61.82 -109.95 -42.56
C ASN A 99 -61.54 -108.46 -42.85
N GLN A 100 -62.48 -107.77 -43.50
CA GLN A 100 -62.39 -106.32 -43.73
C GLN A 100 -62.31 -105.54 -42.42
N MET A 101 -63.14 -105.89 -41.44
CA MET A 101 -63.17 -105.28 -40.12
C MET A 101 -61.84 -105.51 -39.36
N SER A 102 -61.24 -106.70 -39.49
CA SER A 102 -59.90 -106.99 -38.95
C SER A 102 -58.83 -106.09 -39.56
N ILE A 103 -58.86 -105.89 -40.88
CA ILE A 103 -57.92 -105.00 -41.58
C ILE A 103 -58.09 -103.56 -41.12
N VAL A 104 -59.32 -103.06 -41.06
CA VAL A 104 -59.63 -101.69 -40.60
C VAL A 104 -59.21 -101.48 -39.15
N ASN A 105 -59.52 -102.43 -38.26
CA ASN A 105 -59.13 -102.36 -36.85
C ASN A 105 -57.61 -102.34 -36.67
N LYS A 106 -56.86 -103.14 -37.43
CA LYS A 106 -55.38 -103.08 -37.44
C LYS A 106 -54.86 -101.73 -37.92
N LYS A 107 -55.44 -101.16 -38.99
CA LYS A 107 -55.07 -99.83 -39.49
C LYS A 107 -55.34 -98.74 -38.44
N LEU A 108 -56.52 -98.75 -37.82
CA LEU A 108 -56.89 -97.80 -36.76
C LEU A 108 -55.99 -97.93 -35.53
N ALA A 109 -55.68 -99.15 -35.09
CA ALA A 109 -54.77 -99.38 -33.96
C ALA A 109 -53.35 -98.85 -34.26
N ASN A 110 -52.84 -99.06 -35.47
CA ASN A 110 -51.54 -98.53 -35.89
C ASN A 110 -51.56 -97.00 -35.93
N GLN A 111 -52.60 -96.38 -36.49
CA GLN A 111 -52.75 -94.92 -36.49
C GLN A 111 -52.84 -94.35 -35.07
N ALA A 112 -53.64 -94.96 -34.19
CA ALA A 112 -53.77 -94.56 -32.80
C ALA A 112 -52.44 -94.65 -32.04
N SER A 113 -51.67 -95.73 -32.23
CA SER A 113 -50.35 -95.88 -31.60
C SER A 113 -49.33 -94.86 -32.11
N MET A 114 -49.35 -94.53 -33.42
CA MET A 114 -48.50 -93.49 -33.98
C MET A 114 -48.85 -92.10 -33.43
N LEU A 115 -50.15 -91.77 -33.37
CA LEU A 115 -50.61 -90.51 -32.78
C LEU A 115 -50.24 -90.42 -31.29
N LYS A 116 -50.42 -91.50 -30.53
CA LYS A 116 -50.03 -91.56 -29.12
C LYS A 116 -48.55 -91.25 -28.92
N LYS A 117 -47.66 -91.86 -29.71
CA LYS A 117 -46.22 -91.57 -29.68
C LYS A 117 -45.92 -90.10 -30.02
N LYS A 118 -46.58 -89.53 -31.03
CA LYS A 118 -46.42 -88.11 -31.38
C LYS A 118 -46.83 -87.18 -30.25
N VAL A 119 -47.93 -87.48 -29.56
CA VAL A 119 -48.39 -86.72 -28.39
C VAL A 119 -47.38 -86.82 -27.25
N GLN A 120 -46.95 -88.04 -26.89
CA GLN A 120 -45.95 -88.26 -25.84
C GLN A 120 -44.63 -87.53 -26.11
N ASN A 121 -44.15 -87.55 -27.35
CA ASN A 121 -42.92 -86.82 -27.72
C ASN A 121 -43.10 -85.30 -27.59
N ARG A 122 -44.26 -84.76 -27.98
CA ARG A 122 -44.57 -83.34 -27.81
C ARG A 122 -44.70 -82.95 -26.34
N GLU A 123 -45.35 -83.77 -25.53
CA GLU A 123 -45.47 -83.56 -24.09
C GLU A 123 -44.09 -83.53 -23.41
N SER A 124 -43.21 -84.48 -23.75
CA SER A 124 -41.83 -84.50 -23.24
C SER A 124 -41.09 -83.21 -23.61
N LEU A 125 -41.18 -82.78 -24.88
CA LEU A 125 -40.51 -81.56 -25.35
C LEU A 125 -41.05 -80.31 -24.64
N LEU A 126 -42.36 -80.24 -24.41
CA LEU A 126 -42.98 -79.14 -23.65
C LEU A 126 -42.52 -79.13 -22.19
N LEU A 127 -42.42 -80.30 -21.54
CA LEU A 127 -41.92 -80.40 -20.18
C LEU A 127 -40.47 -79.93 -20.06
N ASP A 128 -39.61 -80.31 -21.00
CA ASP A 128 -38.22 -79.84 -21.04
C ASP A 128 -38.14 -78.32 -21.24
N LYS A 129 -38.99 -77.77 -22.11
CA LYS A 129 -39.06 -76.32 -22.30
C LYS A 129 -39.55 -75.59 -21.05
N ILE A 130 -40.53 -76.14 -20.33
CA ILE A 130 -41.00 -75.60 -19.06
C ILE A 130 -39.87 -75.60 -18.02
N ARG A 131 -39.06 -76.67 -17.93
CA ARG A 131 -37.91 -76.72 -17.01
C ARG A 131 -36.87 -75.65 -17.36
N GLU A 132 -36.53 -75.51 -18.63
CA GLU A 132 -35.59 -74.48 -19.11
C GLU A 132 -36.06 -73.08 -18.74
N LEU A 133 -37.34 -72.77 -18.98
CA LEU A 133 -37.93 -71.47 -18.66
C LEU A 133 -37.94 -71.21 -17.15
N ARG A 134 -38.26 -72.23 -16.34
CA ARG A 134 -38.21 -72.12 -14.87
C ARG A 134 -36.80 -71.82 -14.35
N SER A 135 -35.78 -72.47 -14.91
CA SER A 135 -34.38 -72.18 -14.56
C SER A 135 -34.00 -70.74 -14.91
N LYS A 136 -34.41 -70.25 -16.09
CA LYS A 136 -34.18 -68.85 -16.49
C LYS A 136 -34.87 -67.85 -15.55
N ILE A 137 -36.12 -68.13 -15.15
CA ILE A 137 -36.85 -67.30 -14.19
C ILE A 137 -36.10 -67.24 -12.85
N CYS A 138 -35.67 -68.38 -12.33
CA CYS A 138 -34.91 -68.44 -11.07
C CYS A 138 -33.61 -67.61 -11.12
N ASN A 139 -32.88 -67.66 -12.24
CA ASN A 139 -31.67 -66.84 -12.42
C ASN A 139 -31.98 -65.34 -12.42
N ILE A 140 -33.00 -64.92 -13.20
CA ILE A 140 -33.41 -63.50 -13.28
C ILE A 140 -33.89 -62.99 -11.91
N GLU A 141 -34.60 -63.83 -11.15
CA GLU A 141 -35.02 -63.49 -9.79
C GLU A 141 -33.83 -63.31 -8.85
N GLY A 142 -32.79 -64.15 -8.97
CA GLY A 142 -31.52 -64.00 -8.26
C GLY A 142 -30.82 -62.68 -8.59
N GLU A 143 -30.63 -62.40 -9.88
CA GLU A 143 -30.03 -61.14 -10.36
C GLU A 143 -30.82 -59.91 -9.89
N LYS A 144 -32.15 -59.99 -9.85
CA LYS A 144 -33.01 -58.92 -9.34
C LYS A 144 -32.81 -58.67 -7.85
N ILE A 145 -32.61 -59.72 -7.04
CA ILE A 145 -32.32 -59.59 -5.61
C ILE A 145 -30.97 -58.93 -5.40
N GLU A 146 -29.94 -59.37 -6.13
CA GLU A 146 -28.60 -58.77 -6.07
C GLU A 146 -28.63 -57.28 -6.47
N LEU A 147 -29.35 -56.95 -7.54
CA LEU A 147 -29.55 -55.57 -7.97
C LEU A 147 -30.24 -54.73 -6.89
N ASN A 148 -31.27 -55.27 -6.23
CA ASN A 148 -31.95 -54.57 -5.15
C ASN A 148 -31.04 -54.35 -3.93
N ASN A 149 -30.21 -55.34 -3.57
CA ASN A 149 -29.23 -55.22 -2.49
C ASN A 149 -28.16 -54.17 -2.81
N CYS A 150 -27.68 -54.12 -4.05
CA CYS A 150 -26.76 -53.09 -4.50
C CYS A 150 -27.42 -51.70 -4.43
N LYS A 151 -28.66 -51.59 -4.90
CA LYS A 151 -29.43 -50.34 -4.85
C LYS A 151 -29.64 -49.83 -3.43
N THR A 152 -29.97 -50.70 -2.47
CA THR A 152 -30.11 -50.30 -1.06
C THR A 152 -28.77 -49.87 -0.47
N GLY A 153 -27.68 -50.56 -0.78
CA GLY A 153 -26.33 -50.16 -0.39
C GLY A 153 -25.97 -48.75 -0.89
N LEU A 154 -26.23 -48.46 -2.17
CA LEU A 154 -25.98 -47.14 -2.76
C LEU A 154 -26.85 -46.03 -2.14
N ILE A 155 -28.09 -46.33 -1.76
CA ILE A 155 -28.97 -45.37 -1.08
C ILE A 155 -28.38 -45.03 0.30
N MET A 156 -27.97 -46.02 1.08
CA MET A 156 -27.35 -45.79 2.39
C MET A 156 -26.06 -44.99 2.29
N GLU A 157 -25.17 -45.34 1.34
CA GLU A 157 -23.93 -44.61 1.11
C GLU A 157 -24.18 -43.16 0.71
N LYS A 158 -25.18 -42.92 -0.15
CA LYS A 158 -25.62 -41.56 -0.50
C LYS A 158 -26.08 -40.77 0.73
N GLU A 159 -26.91 -41.37 1.59
CA GLU A 159 -27.40 -40.72 2.81
C GLU A 159 -26.25 -40.35 3.76
N ASP A 160 -25.25 -41.22 3.91
CA ASP A 160 -24.08 -40.95 4.75
C ASP A 160 -23.20 -39.85 4.16
N LEU A 161 -22.99 -39.83 2.84
CA LEU A 161 -22.30 -38.74 2.16
C LEU A 161 -23.04 -37.39 2.30
N GLU A 162 -24.37 -37.39 2.25
CA GLU A 162 -25.18 -36.18 2.47
C GLU A 162 -25.04 -35.64 3.90
N LYS A 163 -24.99 -36.52 4.91
CA LYS A 163 -24.71 -36.13 6.31
C LYS A 163 -23.32 -35.52 6.45
N LEU A 164 -22.29 -36.18 5.92
CA LEU A 164 -20.91 -35.66 5.95
C LEU A 164 -20.80 -34.30 5.25
N LEU A 165 -21.47 -34.15 4.10
CA LEU A 165 -21.51 -32.88 3.38
C LEU A 165 -22.20 -31.78 4.20
N ALA A 166 -23.28 -32.09 4.92
CA ALA A 166 -23.96 -31.14 5.79
C ALA A 166 -23.07 -30.70 6.97
N GLU A 167 -22.35 -31.63 7.59
CA GLU A 167 -21.37 -31.34 8.65
C GLU A 167 -20.25 -30.43 8.16
N GLU A 168 -19.64 -30.74 7.01
CA GLU A 168 -18.58 -29.91 6.43
C GLU A 168 -19.06 -28.52 6.01
N LYS A 169 -20.30 -28.40 5.50
CA LYS A 169 -20.93 -27.10 5.24
C LYS A 169 -21.09 -26.28 6.52
N ASN A 170 -21.49 -26.91 7.62
CA ASN A 170 -21.62 -26.22 8.91
C ASN A 170 -20.26 -25.77 9.45
N LYS A 171 -19.23 -26.63 9.41
CA LYS A 171 -17.85 -26.26 9.79
C LYS A 171 -17.34 -25.07 8.96
N ASN A 172 -17.54 -25.10 7.64
CA ASN A 172 -17.17 -24.00 6.76
C ASN A 172 -17.93 -22.70 7.08
N MET A 173 -19.22 -22.77 7.43
CA MET A 173 -19.98 -21.60 7.85
C MET A 173 -19.40 -20.98 9.13
N ILE A 174 -19.04 -21.80 10.12
CA ILE A 174 -18.42 -21.33 11.37
C ILE A 174 -17.06 -20.68 11.09
N LEU A 175 -16.20 -21.35 10.31
CA LEU A 175 -14.89 -20.81 9.93
C LEU A 175 -15.01 -19.48 9.19
N ARG A 176 -15.95 -19.36 8.24
CA ARG A 176 -16.18 -18.09 7.53
C ARG A 176 -16.57 -16.94 8.47
N LYS A 177 -17.43 -17.21 9.46
CA LYS A 177 -17.80 -16.21 10.48
C LYS A 177 -16.61 -15.80 11.35
N GLN A 178 -15.76 -16.76 11.73
CA GLN A 178 -14.54 -16.47 12.50
C GLN A 178 -13.52 -15.66 11.67
N VAL A 179 -13.34 -15.99 10.39
CA VAL A 179 -12.45 -15.24 9.50
C VAL A 179 -12.95 -13.81 9.31
N SER A 180 -14.27 -13.60 9.13
CA SER A 180 -14.83 -12.25 8.99
C SER A 180 -14.63 -11.43 10.27
N THR A 181 -14.86 -12.00 11.45
CA THR A 181 -14.69 -11.26 12.71
C THR A 181 -13.23 -10.87 12.95
N VAL A 182 -12.28 -11.77 12.66
CA VAL A 182 -10.85 -11.47 12.75
C VAL A 182 -10.44 -10.40 11.74
N ALA A 183 -10.95 -10.47 10.50
CA ALA A 183 -10.69 -9.47 9.46
C ALA A 183 -11.20 -8.08 9.87
N ASP A 184 -12.41 -7.99 10.41
CA ASP A 184 -13.01 -6.74 10.88
C ASP A 184 -12.23 -6.15 12.06
N CYS A 185 -11.85 -6.98 13.04
CA CYS A 185 -11.02 -6.57 14.18
C CYS A 185 -9.64 -6.06 13.72
N SER A 186 -9.00 -6.77 12.80
CA SER A 186 -7.71 -6.38 12.23
C SER A 186 -7.80 -5.05 11.48
N LYS A 187 -8.86 -4.86 10.68
CA LYS A 187 -9.11 -3.61 9.95
C LYS A 187 -9.26 -2.43 10.91
N LYS A 188 -10.03 -2.60 12.00
CA LYS A 188 -10.19 -1.58 13.04
C LYS A 188 -8.85 -1.25 13.71
N MET A 189 -8.09 -2.26 14.11
CA MET A 189 -6.78 -2.07 14.75
C MET A 189 -5.78 -1.33 13.84
N ILE A 190 -5.76 -1.64 12.54
CA ILE A 190 -4.94 -0.92 11.55
C ILE A 190 -5.38 0.55 11.44
N CYS A 191 -6.68 0.83 11.38
CA CYS A 191 -7.18 2.21 11.36
C CYS A 191 -6.78 2.98 12.63
N ASP A 192 -6.92 2.37 13.81
CA ASP A 192 -6.55 2.99 15.08
C ASP A 192 -5.04 3.26 15.17
N LEU A 193 -4.20 2.32 14.72
CA LEU A 193 -2.75 2.53 14.66
C LEU A 193 -2.38 3.65 13.70
N LYS A 194 -2.97 3.69 12.49
CA LYS A 194 -2.76 4.79 11.54
C LYS A 194 -3.16 6.14 12.13
N ALA A 195 -4.31 6.22 12.81
CA ALA A 195 -4.78 7.43 13.45
C ALA A 195 -3.83 7.92 14.56
N LYS A 196 -3.13 7.02 15.25
CA LYS A 196 -2.10 7.37 16.25
C LYS A 196 -0.75 7.76 15.62
N MET A 197 -0.38 7.16 14.49
CA MET A 197 0.89 7.46 13.81
C MET A 197 0.87 8.80 13.06
N LEU A 198 -0.26 9.19 12.46
CA LEU A 198 -0.38 10.41 11.65
C LEU A 198 0.04 11.69 12.41
N PRO A 199 -0.41 11.93 13.66
CA PRO A 199 0.00 13.11 14.43
C PRO A 199 1.48 13.07 14.82
N GLN A 200 2.04 11.88 15.12
CA GLN A 200 3.46 11.73 15.42
C GLN A 200 4.33 12.07 14.21
N GLU A 201 3.95 11.61 13.02
CA GLU A 201 4.64 11.93 11.77
C GLU A 201 4.58 13.43 11.46
N GLN A 202 3.41 14.05 11.65
CA GLN A 202 3.24 15.50 11.52
C GLN A 202 4.11 16.28 12.51
N ALA A 203 4.10 15.89 13.79
CA ALA A 203 4.91 16.52 14.83
C ALA A 203 6.41 16.41 14.53
N PHE A 204 6.87 15.22 14.11
CA PHE A 204 8.26 14.99 13.70
C PHE A 204 8.66 15.90 12.53
N ASN A 205 7.80 16.03 11.51
CA ASN A 205 8.06 16.90 10.37
C ASN A 205 8.11 18.38 10.76
N ILE A 206 7.20 18.84 11.63
CA ILE A 206 7.23 20.21 12.18
C ILE A 206 8.55 20.45 12.93
N GLN A 207 8.94 19.52 13.81
CA GLN A 207 10.17 19.63 14.58
C GLN A 207 11.41 19.64 13.69
N LYS A 208 11.46 18.77 12.66
CA LYS A 208 12.54 18.73 11.67
C LYS A 208 12.66 20.05 10.91
N ASN A 209 11.54 20.64 10.50
CA ASN A 209 11.53 21.92 9.81
C ASN A 209 12.00 23.07 10.71
N ALA A 210 11.53 23.11 11.95
CA ALA A 210 11.99 24.08 12.95
C ALA A 210 13.50 23.96 13.21
N TYR A 211 14.00 22.73 13.38
CA TYR A 211 15.44 22.47 13.56
C TYR A 211 16.27 22.95 12.36
N ASN A 212 15.83 22.66 11.13
CA ASN A 212 16.50 23.13 9.93
C ASN A 212 16.50 24.66 9.81
N GLN A 213 15.43 25.31 10.26
CA GLN A 213 15.36 26.77 10.31
C GLN A 213 16.35 27.35 11.31
N VAL A 214 16.44 26.79 12.52
CA VAL A 214 17.44 27.16 13.53
C VAL A 214 18.86 27.01 12.98
N LEU A 215 19.15 25.95 12.23
CA LEU A 215 20.46 25.78 11.60
C LEU A 215 20.79 26.89 10.58
N LYS A 216 19.80 27.31 9.77
CA LYS A 216 19.98 28.44 8.83
C LYS A 216 20.23 29.74 9.58
N ASP A 217 19.46 30.01 10.64
CA ASP A 217 19.60 31.24 11.40
C ASP A 217 20.92 31.27 12.18
N ARG A 218 21.40 30.13 12.69
CA ARG A 218 22.74 30.01 13.27
C ARG A 218 23.84 30.39 12.29
N LYS A 219 23.75 29.98 11.02
CA LYS A 219 24.72 30.37 9.98
C LYS A 219 24.73 31.87 9.75
N LYS A 220 23.54 32.48 9.56
CA LYS A 220 23.40 33.94 9.42
C LYS A 220 23.97 34.68 10.63
N LEU A 221 23.70 34.19 11.84
CA LEU A 221 24.20 34.79 13.07
C LEU A 221 25.73 34.71 13.14
N SER A 222 26.33 33.60 12.71
CA SER A 222 27.78 33.44 12.62
C SER A 222 28.39 34.44 11.64
N GLU A 223 27.82 34.59 10.45
CA GLU A 223 28.28 35.55 9.43
C GLU A 223 28.20 36.99 9.94
N LEU A 224 27.06 37.36 10.57
CA LEU A 224 26.88 38.67 11.16
C LEU A 224 27.89 38.91 12.30
N THR A 225 28.13 37.91 13.14
CA THR A 225 29.10 38.00 14.23
C THR A 225 30.51 38.26 13.68
N SER A 226 30.94 37.53 12.65
CA SER A 226 32.23 37.77 12.00
C SER A 226 32.33 39.16 11.38
N SER A 227 31.26 39.62 10.72
CA SER A 227 31.19 40.98 10.16
C SER A 227 31.32 42.06 11.23
N LEU A 228 30.55 41.94 12.33
CA LEU A 228 30.62 42.86 13.45
C LEU A 228 32.00 42.86 14.12
N GLN A 229 32.62 41.69 14.31
CA GLN A 229 33.98 41.57 14.84
C GLN A 229 35.01 42.30 13.97
N ASN A 230 34.90 42.20 12.64
CA ASN A 230 35.79 42.92 11.72
C ASN A 230 35.60 44.43 11.83
N ARG A 231 34.34 44.90 11.86
CA ARG A 231 34.03 46.33 12.01
C ARG A 231 34.53 46.89 13.35
N LEU A 232 34.44 46.10 14.42
CA LEU A 232 34.98 46.45 15.73
C LEU A 232 36.51 46.60 15.70
N LYS A 233 37.21 45.72 14.97
CA LYS A 233 38.67 45.83 14.76
C LYS A 233 39.03 47.09 13.98
N GLU A 234 38.26 47.45 12.93
CA GLU A 234 38.47 48.68 12.18
C GLU A 234 38.28 49.93 13.05
N ILE A 235 37.18 50.00 13.81
CA ILE A 235 36.93 51.09 14.74
C ILE A 235 38.06 51.21 15.78
N HIS A 236 38.54 50.09 16.33
CA HIS A 236 39.68 50.12 17.25
C HIS A 236 40.97 50.65 16.61
N ARG A 237 41.27 50.28 15.36
CA ARG A 237 42.44 50.82 14.63
C ARG A 237 42.30 52.32 14.41
N GLU A 238 41.12 52.78 14.04
CA GLU A 238 40.84 54.19 13.79
C GLU A 238 40.91 55.01 15.09
N ARG A 239 40.33 54.48 16.19
CA ARG A 239 40.46 55.07 17.52
C ARG A 239 41.92 55.25 17.92
N TYR A 240 42.74 54.21 17.73
CA TYR A 240 44.16 54.27 18.05
C TYR A 240 44.92 55.32 17.22
N ARG A 241 44.60 55.45 15.92
CA ARG A 241 45.16 56.53 15.07
C ARG A 241 44.78 57.91 15.59
N LEU A 242 43.51 58.12 15.92
CA LEU A 242 43.03 59.40 16.46
C LEU A 242 43.66 59.71 17.82
N GLU A 243 43.87 58.71 18.68
CA GLU A 243 44.59 58.86 19.95
C GLU A 243 46.03 59.34 19.73
N LEU A 244 46.78 58.73 18.79
CA LEU A 244 48.13 59.17 18.41
C LEU A 244 48.13 60.61 17.86
N HIS A 245 47.17 60.93 16.99
CA HIS A 245 47.04 62.29 16.44
C HIS A 245 46.75 63.31 17.54
N LEU A 246 45.84 62.99 18.47
CA LEU A 246 45.53 63.84 19.61
C LEU A 246 46.77 64.06 20.50
N GLU A 247 47.60 63.03 20.70
CA GLU A 247 48.83 63.16 21.47
C GLU A 247 49.86 64.05 20.77
N TYR A 248 50.00 63.93 19.44
CA TYR A 248 50.83 64.83 18.63
C TYR A 248 50.37 66.29 18.76
N GLU A 249 49.08 66.55 18.58
CA GLU A 249 48.49 67.90 18.72
C GLU A 249 48.68 68.45 20.14
N LYS A 250 48.54 67.62 21.18
CA LYS A 250 48.84 68.01 22.57
C LYS A 250 50.30 68.43 22.75
N LYS A 251 51.25 67.72 22.12
CA LYS A 251 52.68 68.10 22.16
C LYS A 251 52.93 69.41 21.43
N MET A 252 52.35 69.58 20.25
CA MET A 252 52.47 70.79 19.45
C MET A 252 51.89 72.01 20.19
N THR A 253 50.68 71.89 20.73
CA THR A 253 50.06 72.96 21.53
C THR A 253 50.86 73.28 22.80
N ALA A 254 51.48 72.30 23.46
CA ALA A 254 52.38 72.55 24.59
C ALA A 254 53.65 73.31 24.17
N GLN A 255 54.23 72.98 23.02
CA GLN A 255 55.37 73.71 22.45
C GLN A 255 55.01 75.16 22.13
N LEU A 256 53.90 75.38 21.41
CA LEU A 256 53.40 76.72 21.10
C LEU A 256 53.09 77.52 22.38
N LYS A 257 52.50 76.90 23.41
CA LYS A 257 52.30 77.56 24.71
C LYS A 257 53.60 78.01 25.36
N LYS A 258 54.66 77.20 25.26
CA LYS A 258 56.00 77.53 25.76
C LYS A 258 56.67 78.66 24.96
N GLU A 259 56.43 78.72 23.65
CA GLU A 259 56.87 79.85 22.83
C GLU A 259 56.11 81.14 23.18
N ILE A 260 54.79 81.06 23.35
CA ILE A 260 53.95 82.18 23.79
C ILE A 260 54.40 82.69 25.17
N SER A 261 54.77 81.82 26.12
CA SER A 261 55.26 82.27 27.44
C SER A 261 56.59 83.01 27.34
N LYS A 262 57.52 82.54 26.49
CA LYS A 262 58.78 83.25 26.23
C LYS A 262 58.55 84.64 25.62
N LEU A 263 57.65 84.73 24.65
CA LEU A 263 57.26 86.01 24.02
C LEU A 263 56.55 86.95 25.00
N LYS A 264 55.87 86.43 26.03
CA LYS A 264 55.28 87.24 27.11
C LYS A 264 56.31 87.76 28.11
N GLU A 265 57.43 87.06 28.33
CA GLU A 265 58.52 87.51 29.20
C GLU A 265 59.47 88.51 28.51
N GLU A 266 59.54 88.50 27.17
CA GLU A 266 60.30 89.47 26.37
C GLU A 266 59.97 90.96 26.63
N PRO A 267 58.70 91.41 26.69
CA PRO A 267 58.38 92.81 26.97
C PRO A 267 58.83 93.26 28.36
N ASP A 268 58.75 92.40 29.38
CA ASP A 268 59.23 92.72 30.75
C ASP A 268 60.76 92.83 30.80
N ASN A 269 61.46 91.97 30.04
CA ASN A 269 62.92 91.98 29.92
C ASN A 269 63.41 93.21 29.13
N LEU A 270 62.71 93.57 28.05
CA LEU A 270 62.97 94.80 27.29
C LEU A 270 62.65 96.05 28.13
N SER A 271 61.56 96.05 28.90
CA SER A 271 61.21 97.13 29.83
C SER A 271 62.30 97.36 30.89
N SER A 272 62.84 96.27 31.46
CA SER A 272 63.96 96.32 32.40
C SER A 272 65.24 96.89 31.78
N LYS A 273 65.55 96.53 30.52
CA LYS A 273 66.68 97.11 29.77
C LYS A 273 66.47 98.60 29.48
N VAL A 274 65.27 99.01 29.09
CA VAL A 274 64.93 100.43 28.85
C VAL A 274 65.06 101.25 30.15
N ALA A 275 64.63 100.70 31.29
CA ALA A 275 64.81 101.33 32.59
C ALA A 275 66.30 101.53 32.95
N ALA A 276 67.14 100.52 32.71
CA ALA A 276 68.59 100.61 32.92
C ALA A 276 69.24 101.70 32.05
N TYR A 277 68.85 101.79 30.77
CA TYR A 277 69.32 102.85 29.87
C TYR A 277 68.89 104.25 30.32
N LYS A 278 67.66 104.41 30.82
CA LYS A 278 67.19 105.70 31.38
C LYS A 278 68.01 106.15 32.59
N VAL A 279 68.41 105.24 33.47
CA VAL A 279 69.26 105.54 34.63
C VAL A 279 70.68 105.94 34.20
N GLN A 280 71.26 105.25 33.20
CA GLN A 280 72.55 105.64 32.63
C GLN A 280 72.50 107.03 31.98
N PHE A 281 71.41 107.36 31.29
CA PHE A 281 71.24 108.66 30.65
C PHE A 281 71.23 109.79 31.69
N LYS A 282 70.44 109.66 32.77
CA LYS A 282 70.40 110.65 33.86
C LYS A 282 71.75 110.86 34.55
N LYS A 283 72.55 109.80 34.74
CA LYS A 283 73.90 109.92 35.32
C LYS A 283 74.83 110.76 34.43
N ARG A 284 74.77 110.58 33.10
CA ARG A 284 75.57 111.38 32.15
C ARG A 284 75.13 112.84 32.11
N GLU A 285 73.82 113.08 32.17
CA GLU A 285 73.24 114.42 32.19
C GLU A 285 73.72 115.25 33.40
N VAL A 286 73.66 114.68 34.61
CA VAL A 286 74.15 115.33 35.84
C VAL A 286 75.65 115.64 35.78
N ALA A 287 76.45 114.73 35.21
CA ALA A 287 77.88 114.93 35.05
C ALA A 287 78.22 116.09 34.08
N LEU A 288 77.41 116.29 33.03
CA LEU A 288 77.57 117.42 32.10
C LEU A 288 77.25 118.76 32.78
N ILE A 289 76.14 118.82 33.54
CA ILE A 289 75.72 120.04 34.25
C ILE A 289 76.80 120.50 35.25
N HIS A 290 77.45 119.57 35.95
CA HIS A 290 78.54 119.90 36.88
C HIS A 290 79.76 120.51 36.15
N LYS A 291 80.14 119.96 34.99
CA LYS A 291 81.25 120.50 34.17
C LYS A 291 80.97 121.90 33.64
N MET A 292 79.72 122.21 33.30
CA MET A 292 79.35 123.56 32.85
C MET A 292 79.52 124.59 33.97
N ARG A 293 79.07 124.28 35.20
CA ARG A 293 79.20 125.19 36.35
C ARG A 293 80.65 125.49 36.73
N THR A 294 81.56 124.52 36.57
CA THR A 294 82.99 124.75 36.81
C THR A 294 83.60 125.68 35.77
N ALA A 295 83.19 125.57 34.51
CA ALA A 295 83.63 126.47 33.44
C ALA A 295 83.13 127.91 33.66
N ASP A 296 81.88 128.09 34.10
CA ASP A 296 81.32 129.42 34.41
C ASP A 296 82.10 130.12 35.54
N SER A 297 82.54 129.37 36.55
CA SER A 297 83.37 129.87 37.65
C SER A 297 84.76 130.33 37.19
N GLU A 298 85.39 129.61 36.26
CA GLU A 298 86.68 130.01 35.67
C GLU A 298 86.54 131.26 34.79
N ILE A 299 85.48 131.37 33.99
CA ILE A 299 85.19 132.57 33.19
C ILE A 299 84.99 133.80 34.09
N ALA A 300 84.31 133.64 35.23
CA ALA A 300 84.11 134.72 36.19
C ALA A 300 85.43 135.22 36.83
N LYS A 301 86.40 134.33 37.07
CA LYS A 301 87.73 134.72 37.58
C LYS A 301 88.54 135.49 36.54
N LEU A 302 88.49 135.06 35.27
CA LEU A 302 89.20 135.74 34.18
C LEU A 302 88.67 137.16 33.94
N ARG A 303 87.36 137.40 34.09
CA ARG A 303 86.78 138.75 33.99
C ARG A 303 87.32 139.73 35.04
N ARG A 304 87.39 139.33 36.32
CA ARG A 304 87.93 140.19 37.40
C ARG A 304 89.41 140.54 37.21
N SER A 305 90.18 139.60 36.66
CA SER A 305 91.59 139.84 36.33
C SER A 305 91.76 140.80 35.15
N LEU A 306 90.76 140.89 34.26
CA LEU A 306 90.75 141.84 33.15
C LEU A 306 90.38 143.26 33.63
N GLU A 307 89.42 143.37 34.55
CA GLU A 307 89.00 144.64 35.15
C GLU A 307 90.16 145.34 35.88
N THR A 308 90.88 144.58 36.72
CA THR A 308 92.06 145.09 37.45
C THR A 308 93.20 145.50 36.52
N LYS A 309 93.39 144.81 35.38
CA LYS A 309 94.37 145.21 34.37
C LYS A 309 93.96 146.46 33.59
N ASN A 310 92.67 146.72 33.43
CA ASN A 310 92.18 147.95 32.79
C ASN A 310 92.35 149.17 33.71
N GLU A 311 92.13 149.02 35.01
CA GLU A 311 92.39 150.09 36.00
C GLU A 311 93.87 150.51 36.02
N GLU A 312 94.81 149.55 35.94
CA GLU A 312 96.25 149.82 35.82
C GLU A 312 96.60 150.58 34.52
N VAL A 313 95.89 150.33 33.41
CA VAL A 313 96.10 151.00 32.12
C VAL A 313 95.59 152.44 32.14
N ASP A 314 94.47 152.71 32.81
CA ASP A 314 93.93 154.07 32.94
C ASP A 314 94.78 154.95 33.86
N GLU A 315 95.39 154.37 34.91
CA GLU A 315 96.32 155.10 35.78
C GLU A 315 97.63 155.47 35.04
N LEU A 316 98.16 154.57 34.21
CA LEU A 316 99.32 154.84 33.35
C LEU A 316 99.03 155.88 32.26
N LYS A 317 97.81 155.93 31.71
CA LYS A 317 97.37 157.00 30.79
C LYS A 317 97.37 158.38 31.46
N THR A 318 96.97 158.44 32.72
CA THR A 318 96.90 159.68 33.50
C THR A 318 98.31 160.21 33.82
N GLN A 319 99.27 159.30 34.03
CA GLN A 319 100.69 159.64 34.20
C GLN A 319 101.36 160.08 32.88
N LEU A 320 100.93 159.55 31.73
CA LEU A 320 101.41 159.95 30.41
C LEU A 320 100.96 161.38 30.03
N LEU A 321 99.70 161.74 30.31
CA LEU A 321 99.17 163.09 30.07
C LEU A 321 99.93 164.18 30.84
N ASN A 322 100.31 163.92 32.09
CA ASN A 322 101.07 164.87 32.92
C ASN A 322 102.55 165.01 32.53
N SER A 323 103.11 164.02 31.81
CA SER A 323 104.49 164.09 31.31
C SER A 323 104.59 164.75 29.93
N GLU A 324 103.54 164.67 29.11
CA GLU A 324 103.42 165.40 27.84
C GLU A 324 103.33 166.93 28.03
N GLU A 325 102.66 167.40 29.09
CA GLU A 325 102.53 168.83 29.37
C GLU A 325 103.86 169.49 29.81
N LYS A 326 104.75 168.72 30.47
CA LYS A 326 106.12 169.17 30.84
C LYS A 326 107.11 169.17 29.67
N LEU A 327 106.84 168.42 28.60
CA LEU A 327 107.67 168.39 27.39
C LEU A 327 107.38 169.55 26.43
N LYS A 328 106.16 170.13 26.47
CA LYS A 328 105.77 171.21 25.55
C LYS A 328 106.45 172.55 25.85
N ILE A 329 106.75 172.86 27.12
CA ILE A 329 107.42 174.13 27.49
C ILE A 329 108.95 174.08 27.28
N LYS A 330 109.57 172.89 27.25
CA LYS A 330 110.98 172.74 26.86
C LYS A 330 111.22 172.82 25.34
N SER A 331 110.16 172.74 24.53
CA SER A 331 110.24 172.74 23.05
C SER A 331 110.33 174.15 22.40
N ASP A 332 109.96 175.22 23.11
CA ASP A 332 110.02 176.60 22.54
C ASP A 332 111.34 177.34 22.80
N GLN A 333 112.20 176.85 23.69
CA GLN A 333 113.58 177.37 23.82
C GLN A 333 114.55 176.74 22.81
N THR A 334 114.18 175.63 22.16
CA THR A 334 115.01 174.93 21.16
C THR A 334 114.91 175.54 19.76
N VAL A 335 113.86 176.30 19.45
CA VAL A 335 113.76 177.07 18.19
C VAL A 335 114.62 178.36 18.23
N LYS A 336 115.06 178.80 19.41
CA LYS A 336 115.98 179.95 19.58
C LYS A 336 117.47 179.60 19.43
N LEU A 337 117.84 178.31 19.47
CA LEU A 337 119.22 177.80 19.44
C LEU A 337 119.62 177.13 18.10
N MET A 338 118.69 176.98 17.14
CA MET A 338 119.01 176.74 15.72
C MET A 338 119.43 178.02 14.96
N ARG A 339 119.77 179.09 15.68
CA ARG A 339 119.94 180.43 15.11
C ARG A 339 121.28 180.68 14.39
N ILE A 340 122.40 180.09 14.79
CA ILE A 340 123.72 180.74 14.57
C ILE A 340 124.80 179.81 13.99
N VAL A 341 124.43 178.57 13.61
CA VAL A 341 125.39 177.59 13.03
C VAL A 341 125.17 177.39 11.52
N LYS A 342 124.49 178.32 10.85
CA LYS A 342 124.39 178.37 9.39
C LYS A 342 124.65 179.77 8.82
N GLN A 343 125.71 180.40 9.31
CA GLN A 343 126.49 181.42 8.61
C GLN A 343 127.96 180.98 8.73
N GLY A 344 128.67 180.75 7.61
CA GLY A 344 130.13 180.69 7.63
C GLY A 344 130.87 179.35 7.71
N ARG A 345 130.46 178.30 6.98
CA ARG A 345 131.42 177.35 6.35
C ARG A 345 130.93 177.10 4.92
N GLU A 346 131.26 178.05 4.06
CA GLU A 346 130.50 178.47 2.87
C GLU A 346 131.21 178.16 1.55
N ILE A 347 130.40 177.72 0.57
CA ILE A 347 130.66 177.60 -0.89
C ILE A 347 131.61 176.43 -1.29
N PHE A 348 131.23 175.69 -2.35
CA PHE A 348 131.83 174.47 -2.97
C PHE A 348 131.38 173.12 -2.36
N GLY A 349 130.75 172.16 -3.06
CA GLY A 349 130.52 171.88 -4.49
C GLY A 349 130.93 170.42 -4.74
N ASN A 350 130.04 169.47 -5.07
CA ASN A 350 129.67 168.99 -6.41
C ASN A 350 129.65 167.44 -6.35
N LEU A 351 128.52 166.78 -6.63
CA LEU A 351 128.12 166.09 -7.88
C LEU A 351 128.39 164.58 -7.87
N GLN A 352 127.39 163.86 -8.42
CA GLN A 352 127.45 162.51 -9.01
C GLN A 352 127.46 161.30 -8.05
N THR A 353 126.33 160.60 -7.94
CA THR A 353 125.91 159.38 -8.70
C THR A 353 126.61 158.10 -8.28
N GLY A 354 125.79 157.15 -7.80
CA GLY A 354 125.72 155.82 -8.40
C GLY A 354 126.66 154.73 -7.85
N THR A 355 126.05 153.55 -7.72
CA THR A 355 126.67 152.21 -7.80
C THR A 355 127.53 151.79 -6.60
N SER A 356 127.64 150.53 -6.21
CA SER A 356 126.95 149.28 -6.52
C SER A 356 127.53 148.26 -5.53
N GLN A 357 126.73 147.23 -5.23
CA GLN A 357 127.14 145.83 -5.09
C GLN A 357 128.61 145.49 -4.75
N THR A 358 128.79 144.79 -3.63
CA THR A 358 129.36 143.43 -3.54
C THR A 358 128.78 142.81 -2.26
N SER A 359 127.93 141.78 -2.32
CA SER A 359 128.35 140.37 -2.39
C SER A 359 129.48 140.06 -1.40
N ASP A 360 129.19 139.35 -0.32
CA ASP A 360 129.53 137.92 -0.31
C ASP A 360 129.23 137.22 1.00
N ASN A 361 128.91 135.95 0.80
CA ASN A 361 129.09 134.81 1.67
C ASN A 361 128.11 134.55 2.81
N ASN A 362 127.39 133.46 2.55
CA ASN A 362 127.19 132.31 3.42
C ASN A 362 126.15 132.45 4.53
N GLN A 363 124.98 131.87 4.31
CA GLN A 363 124.66 130.43 4.42
C GLN A 363 124.21 130.15 5.85
N SER A 364 122.93 129.93 6.08
CA SER A 364 122.12 128.78 5.70
C SER A 364 121.94 127.87 6.89
N PHE A 365 120.68 127.48 7.07
CA PHE A 365 120.28 126.16 7.51
C PHE A 365 120.47 125.91 9.03
N LYS A 366 119.52 125.32 9.73
CA LYS A 366 118.33 124.58 9.33
C LYS A 366 117.54 124.30 10.62
N ARG A 367 116.22 124.51 10.59
CA ARG A 367 115.18 123.45 10.52
C ARG A 367 115.07 122.63 11.82
N LYS A 368 113.89 122.36 12.34
CA LYS A 368 112.65 121.80 11.71
C LYS A 368 111.68 121.59 12.91
N ARG A 369 110.36 121.46 12.87
CA ARG A 369 109.21 121.34 11.92
C ARG A 369 108.01 121.08 12.87
N ARG A 370 106.78 121.63 12.78
CA ARG A 370 105.73 121.55 11.73
C ARG A 370 105.46 120.08 11.30
N GLU A 371 104.26 119.52 11.31
CA GLU A 371 102.91 120.04 11.02
C GLU A 371 101.88 119.20 11.80
N ILE A 372 101.54 119.59 13.03
CA ILE A 372 100.43 119.16 13.91
C ILE A 372 100.12 120.37 14.79
#